data_AF-A0A962JF32-F1
#
_entry.id   AF-A0A962JF32-F1
#
_cell.length_a   1.000
_cell.length_b   1.000
_cell.length_c   1.000
_cell.angle_alpha   90.00
_cell.angle_beta   90.00
_cell.angle_gamma   90.00
#
_symmetry.space_group_name_H-M   'P 1'
#
loop_
_entity.id
_entity.type
_entity.pdbx_description
1 polymer ?
#
loop_
_entity_poly.entity_id
_entity_poly.type
_entity_poly.pdbx_seq_one_letter_code
_entity_poly.pdbx_strand_id
1 'polypeptide(L)'
;KQSLIAELICRLNHHIILGNFEFDFADSVVRFKSVIDIEGAELTSTLFFNLFKSALLTMDQSFPAFMALLYGNLSPQESTTLYLQKSQDKQPDDVKATISQDQSEESRLH
;
A
#
# COMPACT_ATOMS: atom_id res chain seq x y z
N LYS A 1 9.23 -9.81 19.10
CA LYS A 1 8.16 -9.10 18.34
C LYS A 1 8.70 -8.45 17.08
N GLN A 2 9.79 -7.68 17.13
CA GLN A 2 10.40 -7.07 15.93
C GLN A 2 10.74 -8.07 14.80
N SER A 3 11.25 -9.25 15.14
CA SER A 3 11.51 -10.33 14.16
C SER A 3 10.26 -10.77 13.39
N LEU A 4 9.11 -10.84 14.05
CA LEU A 4 7.84 -11.19 13.43
C LEU A 4 7.35 -10.08 12.49
N ILE A 5 7.55 -8.82 12.87
CA ILE A 5 7.22 -7.65 12.03
C ILE A 5 8.09 -7.66 10.78
N ALA A 6 9.39 -7.87 10.92
CA ALA A 6 10.32 -7.95 9.80
C ALA A 6 9.99 -9.11 8.86
N GLU A 7 9.60 -10.27 9.40
CA GLU A 7 9.14 -11.40 8.60
C GLU A 7 7.85 -11.07 7.83
N LEU A 8 6.86 -10.47 8.49
CA LEU A 8 5.64 -10.03 7.82
C LEU A 8 5.96 -9.04 6.69
N ILE A 9 6.83 -8.06 6.93
CA ILE A 9 7.25 -7.09 5.92
C ILE A 9 7.91 -7.76 4.72
N CYS A 10 8.79 -8.74 4.94
CA CYS A 10 9.38 -9.52 3.85
C CYS A 10 8.30 -10.25 3.03
N ARG A 11 7.32 -10.86 3.70
CA ARG A 11 6.20 -11.56 3.03
C ARG A 11 5.32 -10.61 2.24
N LEU A 12 4.98 -9.44 2.80
CA LEU A 12 4.20 -8.41 2.10
C LEU A 12 4.96 -7.89 0.87
N ASN A 13 6.25 -7.58 1.01
CA ASN A 13 7.08 -7.09 -0.09
C ASN A 13 7.19 -8.09 -1.24
N HIS A 14 7.08 -9.40 -0.98
CA HIS A 14 7.03 -10.41 -2.03
C HIS A 14 5.75 -10.33 -2.90
N HIS A 15 4.68 -9.71 -2.39
CA HIS A 15 3.41 -9.56 -3.09
C HIS A 15 3.14 -8.14 -3.60
N ILE A 16 3.90 -7.14 -3.14
CA ILE A 16 3.76 -5.75 -3.57
C ILE A 16 4.47 -5.52 -4.90
N ILE A 17 3.76 -4.93 -5.84
CA ILE A 17 4.28 -4.66 -7.19
C ILE A 17 4.95 -3.28 -7.26
N LEU A 18 4.35 -2.28 -6.63
CA LEU A 18 4.81 -0.88 -6.68
C LEU A 18 5.11 -0.38 -5.27
N GLY A 19 6.39 -0.21 -4.98
CA GLY A 19 6.89 0.27 -3.69
C GLY A 19 7.44 -0.85 -2.81
N ASN A 20 7.88 -0.49 -1.61
CA ASN A 20 8.51 -1.40 -0.67
C ASN A 20 8.35 -0.92 0.77
N PHE A 21 8.05 -1.83 1.69
CA PHE A 21 8.13 -1.57 3.12
C PHE A 21 9.56 -1.72 3.62
N GLU A 22 10.00 -0.74 4.41
CA GLU A 22 11.24 -0.72 5.15
C GLU A 22 10.94 -0.80 6.64
N PHE A 23 11.80 -1.49 7.38
CA PHE A 23 11.71 -1.62 8.83
C PHE A 23 13.03 -1.27 9.48
N ASP A 24 12.98 -0.36 10.44
CA ASP A 24 14.12 -0.02 11.27
C ASP A 24 14.03 -0.73 12.62
N PHE A 25 15.04 -1.52 12.93
CA PHE A 25 15.11 -2.29 14.18
C PHE A 25 15.48 -1.43 15.39
N ALA A 26 16.09 -0.26 15.18
CA ALA A 26 16.51 0.62 16.26
C ALA A 26 15.31 1.31 16.92
N ASP A 27 14.34 1.78 16.12
CA ASP A 27 13.18 2.54 16.58
C ASP A 27 11.83 1.83 16.32
N SER A 28 11.84 0.66 15.68
CA SER A 28 10.65 -0.10 15.27
C SER A 28 9.73 0.67 14.32
N VAL A 29 10.28 1.62 13.55
CA VAL A 29 9.51 2.39 12.57
C VAL A 29 9.40 1.61 11.26
N VAL A 30 8.17 1.56 10.74
CA VAL A 30 7.87 1.03 9.41
C VAL A 30 7.69 2.22 8.46
N ARG A 31 8.34 2.17 7.30
CA ARG A 31 8.20 3.19 6.24
C ARG A 31 7.76 2.50 4.95
N PHE A 32 6.96 3.19 4.14
CA PHE A 32 6.65 2.76 2.78
C PHE A 32 7.37 3.67 1.79
N LYS A 33 8.17 3.07 0.90
CA LYS A 33 8.96 3.79 -0.10
C LYS A 33 8.40 3.51 -1.48
N SER A 34 8.19 4.58 -2.25
CA SER A 34 7.89 4.52 -3.68
C SER A 34 9.00 5.24 -4.43
N VAL A 35 9.45 4.63 -5.53
CA VAL A 35 10.47 5.20 -6.41
C VAL A 35 9.90 5.21 -7.82
N ILE A 36 10.12 6.30 -8.52
CA ILE A 36 9.78 6.43 -9.93
C ILE A 36 10.98 7.00 -10.66
N ASP A 37 11.33 6.36 -11.76
CA ASP A 37 12.34 6.87 -12.67
C ASP A 37 11.66 7.67 -13.77
N ILE A 38 12.22 8.85 -14.05
CA ILE A 38 11.66 9.84 -14.97
C ILE A 38 12.76 10.25 -15.94
N GLU A 39 13.26 9.28 -16.69
CA GLU A 39 14.23 9.54 -17.75
C GLU A 39 13.50 9.82 -19.07
N GLY A 40 13.80 10.96 -19.70
CA GLY A 40 13.28 11.31 -21.02
C GLY A 40 11.78 11.68 -21.08
N ALA A 41 11.11 11.81 -19.93
CA ALA A 41 9.72 12.24 -19.81
C ALA A 41 9.58 13.37 -18.78
N GLU A 42 8.44 14.08 -18.80
CA GLU A 42 8.08 14.99 -17.74
C GLU A 42 7.29 14.27 -16.65
N LEU A 43 7.54 14.61 -15.39
CA LEU A 43 6.70 14.19 -14.28
C LEU A 43 5.33 14.84 -14.42
N THR A 44 4.36 14.11 -14.94
CA THR A 44 2.98 14.61 -14.98
C THR A 44 2.30 14.42 -13.62
N SER A 45 1.38 15.32 -13.28
CA SER A 45 0.57 15.20 -12.06
C SER A 45 -0.17 13.87 -12.01
N THR A 46 -0.64 13.37 -13.15
CA THR A 46 -1.31 12.06 -13.24
C THR A 46 -0.38 10.91 -12.82
N LEU A 47 0.87 10.91 -13.28
CA LEU A 47 1.87 9.91 -12.90
C LEU A 47 2.15 9.93 -11.39
N PHE A 48 2.34 11.13 -10.84
CA PHE A 48 2.51 11.33 -9.41
C PHE A 48 1.31 10.84 -8.60
N PHE A 49 0.10 11.25 -8.97
CA PHE A 49 -1.12 10.85 -8.25
C PHE A 49 -1.37 9.35 -8.33
N ASN A 50 -1.07 8.70 -9.46
CA ASN A 50 -1.20 7.26 -9.58
C ASN A 50 -0.20 6.53 -8.66
N LEU A 51 1.05 6.98 -8.62
CA LEU A 51 2.06 6.44 -7.70
C LEU A 51 1.66 6.63 -6.23
N PHE A 52 1.23 7.85 -5.88
CA PHE A 52 0.80 8.19 -4.52
C PHE A 52 -0.44 7.41 -4.08
N LYS A 53 -1.47 7.31 -4.95
CA LYS A 53 -2.67 6.51 -4.70
C LYS A 53 -2.33 5.04 -4.51
N SER A 54 -1.43 4.49 -5.33
CA SER A 54 -0.94 3.11 -5.17
C SER A 54 -0.30 2.91 -3.80
N ALA A 55 0.60 3.81 -3.39
CA ALA A 55 1.26 3.74 -2.09
C ALA A 55 0.26 3.77 -0.93
N LEU A 56 -0.71 4.70 -0.98
CA LEU A 56 -1.73 4.83 0.05
C LEU A 56 -2.63 3.59 0.14
N LEU A 57 -3.04 3.04 -1.01
CA LEU A 57 -3.84 1.82 -1.08
C LEU A 57 -3.07 0.62 -0.49
N THR A 58 -1.80 0.45 -0.85
CA THR A 58 -0.97 -0.62 -0.29
C THR A 58 -0.84 -0.50 1.23
N MET A 59 -0.63 0.72 1.75
CA MET A 59 -0.58 0.95 3.20
C MET A 59 -1.91 0.59 3.88
N ASP A 60 -3.05 1.04 3.36
CA ASP A 60 -4.39 0.73 3.92
C ASP A 60 -4.73 -0.77 3.85
N GLN A 61 -4.37 -1.44 2.76
CA GLN A 61 -4.56 -2.88 2.59
C GLN A 61 -3.69 -3.69 3.56
N SER A 62 -2.46 -3.22 3.83
CA SER A 62 -1.53 -3.89 4.75
C SER A 62 -1.89 -3.70 6.23
N PHE A 63 -2.63 -2.64 6.57
CA PHE A 63 -2.93 -2.29 7.96
C PHE A 63 -3.59 -3.42 8.78
N PRO A 64 -4.62 -4.14 8.29
CA PRO A 64 -5.21 -5.28 9.01
C PRO A 64 -4.21 -6.41 9.29
N ALA A 65 -3.27 -6.67 8.37
CA ALA A 65 -2.25 -7.69 8.58
C ALA A 65 -1.33 -7.31 9.74
N PHE A 66 -0.90 -6.04 9.82
CA PHE A 66 -0.12 -5.54 10.95
C PHE A 66 -0.90 -5.59 12.27
N MET A 67 -2.17 -5.19 12.27
CA MET A 67 -3.01 -5.25 13.48
C MET A 67 -3.18 -6.68 13.98
N ALA A 68 -3.43 -7.63 13.07
CA ALA A 68 -3.55 -9.05 13.38
C ALA A 68 -2.27 -9.63 13.97
N LEU A 69 -1.10 -9.25 13.45
CA LEU A 69 0.19 -9.69 13.98
C LEU A 69 0.47 -9.08 15.37
N LEU A 70 0.27 -7.77 15.53
CA LEU A 70 0.67 -7.03 16.72
C LEU A 70 -0.24 -7.29 17.92
N TYR A 71 -1.55 -7.40 17.65
CA TYR A 71 -2.60 -7.46 18.67
C TYR A 71 -3.46 -8.72 18.59
N GLY A 72 -3.55 -9.35 17.42
CA GLY A 72 -4.35 -10.56 17.21
C GLY A 72 -3.64 -11.88 17.51
N ASN A 73 -2.34 -11.86 17.85
CA ASN A 73 -1.48 -13.04 18.03
C ASN A 73 -1.43 -13.98 16.81
N LEU A 74 -1.71 -13.47 15.61
CA LEU A 74 -1.53 -14.23 14.37
C LEU A 74 -0.05 -14.34 14.02
N SER A 75 0.33 -15.42 13.35
CA SER A 75 1.66 -15.58 12.76
C SER A 75 1.84 -14.68 11.53
N PRO A 76 3.09 -14.34 11.14
CA PRO A 76 3.36 -13.58 9.93
C PRO A 76 2.72 -14.18 8.66
N GLN A 77 2.65 -15.52 8.59
CA GLN A 77 2.00 -16.24 7.50
C GLN A 77 0.48 -15.97 7.47
N GLU A 78 -0.21 -16.12 8.60
CA GLU A 78 -1.65 -15.90 8.70
C GLU A 78 -2.02 -14.43 8.43
N SER A 79 -1.23 -13.49 8.96
CA SER A 79 -1.40 -12.06 8.68
C SER A 79 -1.22 -11.74 7.19
N THR A 80 -0.29 -12.41 6.51
CA THR A 80 -0.11 -12.25 5.05
C THR A 80 -1.35 -12.73 4.29
N THR A 81 -1.96 -13.84 4.70
CA THR A 81 -3.20 -14.33 4.09
C THR A 81 -4.34 -13.31 4.18
N LEU A 82 -4.47 -12.60 5.30
CA LEU A 82 -5.46 -11.52 5.46
C LEU A 82 -5.24 -10.37 4.47
N TYR A 83 -3.97 -10.00 4.23
CA TYR A 83 -3.62 -9.00 3.22
C TYR A 83 -4.04 -9.44 1.81
N LEU A 84 -3.80 -10.71 1.46
CA LEU A 84 -4.14 -11.25 0.14
C LEU A 84 -5.65 -11.32 -0.10
N GLN A 85 -6.43 -11.69 0.92
CA GLN A 85 -7.89 -11.71 0.83
C GLN A 85 -8.46 -10.31 0.56
N LYS A 86 -8.02 -9.31 1.32
CA LYS A 86 -8.50 -7.92 1.15
C LYS A 86 -8.05 -7.28 -0.17
N SER A 87 -6.93 -7.75 -0.73
CA SER A 87 -6.44 -7.32 -2.03
C SER A 87 -7.25 -7.91 -3.19
N GLN A 88 -7.92 -9.05 -3.00
CA GLN A 88 -8.80 -9.67 -4.00
C GLN A 88 -10.22 -9.10 -3.99
N ASP A 89 -10.70 -8.60 -2.86
CA ASP A 89 -12.05 -8.01 -2.73
C ASP A 89 -12.20 -6.65 -3.43
N LYS A 90 -11.10 -5.95 -3.74
CA LYS A 90 -11.11 -4.73 -4.56
C LYS A 90 -10.81 -5.06 -6.02
N GLN A 91 -11.84 -5.45 -6.76
CA GLN A 91 -11.79 -5.52 -8.23
C GLN A 91 -11.44 -4.14 -8.84
N PRO A 92 -10.79 -4.11 -10.01
CA PRO A 92 -10.25 -2.89 -10.64
C PRO A 92 -11.30 -1.85 -11.08
N ASP A 93 -12.59 -2.15 -10.96
CA ASP A 93 -13.68 -1.24 -11.37
C ASP A 93 -13.96 -0.14 -10.33
N ASP A 94 -13.65 -0.35 -9.05
CA ASP A 94 -13.83 0.69 -8.02
C ASP A 94 -12.80 1.82 -8.14
N VAL A 95 -11.62 1.55 -8.70
CA VAL A 95 -10.58 2.57 -8.93
C VAL A 95 -11.04 3.55 -10.02
N LYS A 96 -11.76 3.08 -11.05
CA LYS A 96 -12.38 3.96 -12.05
C LYS A 96 -13.51 4.80 -11.47
N ALA A 97 -14.31 4.23 -10.56
CA ALA A 97 -15.41 4.94 -9.91
C ALA A 97 -14.91 6.06 -8.98
N THR A 98 -13.86 5.82 -8.19
CA THR A 98 -13.26 6.86 -7.34
C THR A 98 -12.58 7.97 -8.16
N ILE A 99 -11.94 7.65 -9.28
CA ILE A 99 -11.33 8.66 -10.17
C ILE A 99 -12.39 9.52 -10.88
N SER A 100 -13.54 8.95 -11.22
CA SER A 100 -14.62 9.68 -11.90
C SER A 100 -15.48 10.53 -10.95
N GLN A 101 -15.56 10.18 -9.66
CA GLN A 101 -16.22 11.02 -8.66
C GLN A 101 -15.40 12.28 -8.31
N ASP A 102 -14.07 12.14 -8.12
CA ASP A 102 -13.18 13.28 -7.80
C ASP A 102 -13.15 14.35 -8.91
N GLN A 103 -13.09 13.94 -10.19
CA GLN A 103 -13.07 14.87 -11.32
C GLN A 103 -14.41 15.59 -11.53
N SER A 104 -15.51 15.00 -11.04
CA SER A 104 -16.86 15.59 -11.13
C SER A 104 -17.12 16.67 -10.06
N GLU A 105 -16.43 16.59 -8.91
CA GLU A 105 -16.52 17.60 -7.85
C GLU A 105 -15.62 18.81 -8.14
N GLU A 106 -14.42 18.62 -8.69
CA GLU A 106 -13.56 19.74 -9.12
C GLU A 106 -14.18 20.57 -10.26
N SER A 107 -14.96 19.94 -11.16
CA SER A 107 -15.64 20.63 -12.26
C SER A 107 -16.90 21.41 -11.83
N ARG A 108 -17.35 21.25 -10.57
CA ARG A 108 -18.53 21.97 -10.02
C ARG A 108 -18.15 23.21 -9.23
N LEU A 109 -16.86 23.46 -9.00
CA LEU A 109 -16.36 24.61 -8.24
C LEU A 109 -15.79 25.74 -9.13
N HIS A 110 -15.91 25.62 -10.45
CA HIS A 110 -15.65 26.66 -11.45
C HIS A 110 -16.90 27.00 -12.24
#